data_AF-A0A4Y8C3Z2-F1
#
_entry.id   AF-A0A4Y8C3Z2-F1
#
_cell.length_a   1.000
_cell.length_b   1.000
_cell.length_c   1.000
_cell.angle_alpha   90.00
_cell.angle_beta   90.00
_cell.angle_gamma   90.00
#
_symmetry.space_group_name_H-M   'P 1'
#
loop_
_entity.id
_entity.type
_entity.pdbx_description
1 polymer ?
#
loop_
_entity_poly.entity_id
_entity_poly.type
_entity_poly.pdbx_seq_one_letter_code
_entity_poly.pdbx_strand_id
1 'polypeptide(L)' 'IVQLAREIATIKPCFIEQGWGVQRHSNGEQNARAIATLACITGNIGIEGTNTGCRTGSSKTYDIMGMPFKNPIKDSIPC' A
#
# COMPACT_ATOMS: atom_id res chain seq x y z
N ILE A 1 -16.04 15.95 -7.15
CA ILE A 1 -15.40 15.27 -6.00
C ILE A 1 -16.32 15.11 -4.78
N VAL A 2 -17.25 16.05 -4.50
CA VAL A 2 -18.06 16.02 -3.26
C VAL A 2 -18.93 14.77 -3.12
N GLN A 3 -19.58 14.33 -4.18
CA GLN A 3 -20.40 13.11 -4.17
C GLN A 3 -19.57 11.88 -3.76
N LEU A 4 -18.46 11.63 -4.47
CA LEU A 4 -17.56 10.52 -4.17
C LEU A 4 -17.01 10.59 -2.74
N ALA A 5 -16.63 11.78 -2.26
CA ALA A 5 -16.16 11.94 -0.90
C ALA A 5 -17.23 11.56 0.13
N ARG A 6 -18.51 11.89 -0.12
CA ARG A 6 -19.62 11.48 0.73
C ARG A 6 -19.85 9.97 0.67
N GLU A 7 -19.85 9.38 -0.52
CA GLU A 7 -20.02 7.92 -0.70
C GLU A 7 -18.93 7.14 0.03
N ILE A 8 -17.66 7.52 -0.12
CA ILE A 8 -16.53 6.89 0.59
C ILE A 8 -16.67 7.05 2.11
N ALA A 9 -17.17 8.19 2.59
CA ALA A 9 -17.33 8.45 4.02
C ALA A 9 -18.51 7.71 4.66
N THR A 10 -19.57 7.40 3.91
CA THR A 10 -20.80 6.79 4.45
C THR A 10 -20.92 5.29 4.21
N ILE A 11 -20.27 4.74 3.17
CA ILE A 11 -20.33 3.31 2.86
C ILE A 11 -19.41 2.51 3.79
N LYS A 12 -19.95 1.45 4.40
CA LYS A 12 -19.20 0.47 5.20
C LYS A 12 -19.66 -0.95 4.85
N PRO A 13 -18.76 -1.85 4.39
CA PRO A 13 -17.32 -1.66 4.17
C PRO A 13 -17.00 -0.85 2.89
N CYS A 14 -16.00 0.04 2.96
CA CYS A 14 -15.40 0.67 1.78
C CYS A 14 -13.95 0.19 1.61
N PHE A 15 -13.67 -0.44 0.47
CA PHE A 15 -12.33 -0.91 0.13
C PHE A 15 -11.55 0.19 -0.58
N ILE A 16 -10.40 0.57 -0.02
CA ILE A 16 -9.51 1.60 -0.55
C ILE A 16 -8.11 1.02 -0.69
N GLU A 17 -7.54 1.12 -1.88
CA GLU A 17 -6.21 0.61 -2.21
C GLU A 17 -5.52 1.51 -3.23
N GLN A 18 -4.19 1.65 -3.10
CA GLN A 18 -3.34 2.25 -4.12
C GLN A 18 -2.59 1.23 -4.96
N GLY A 19 -2.40 1.54 -6.24
CA GLY A 19 -1.40 0.87 -7.08
C GLY A 19 -0.02 1.56 -7.01
N TRP A 20 0.98 0.97 -7.69
CA TRP A 20 2.34 1.54 -7.74
C TRP A 20 2.44 2.85 -8.53
N GLY A 21 1.51 3.10 -9.45
CA GLY A 21 1.54 4.29 -10.30
C GLY A 21 1.60 5.57 -9.45
N VAL A 22 0.74 5.65 -8.44
CA VAL A 22 0.59 6.83 -7.57
C VAL A 22 1.89 7.18 -6.82
N GLN A 23 2.68 6.18 -6.42
CA GLN A 23 3.96 6.39 -5.73
C GLN A 23 5.10 6.79 -6.68
N ARG A 24 4.98 6.54 -7.99
CA ARG A 24 6.04 6.79 -8.99
C ARG A 24 5.96 8.18 -9.62
N HIS A 25 5.44 9.14 -8.87
CA HIS A 25 5.44 10.55 -9.21
C HIS A 25 6.38 11.32 -8.27
N SER A 26 6.76 12.54 -8.66
CA SER A 26 7.62 13.42 -7.84
C SER A 26 7.08 13.68 -6.43
N ASN A 27 5.76 13.58 -6.24
CA ASN A 27 5.07 13.71 -4.96
C ASN A 27 4.52 12.37 -4.43
N GLY A 28 5.14 11.25 -4.82
CA GLY A 28 4.63 9.91 -4.55
C GLY A 28 4.35 9.61 -3.07
N GLU A 29 5.22 10.05 -2.16
CA GLU A 29 5.00 9.88 -0.72
C GLU A 29 3.75 10.60 -0.22
N GLN A 30 3.50 11.81 -0.74
CA GLN A 30 2.32 12.60 -0.36
C GLN A 30 1.04 11.94 -0.82
N ASN A 31 1.03 11.46 -2.06
CA ASN A 31 -0.13 10.78 -2.63
C ASN A 31 -0.41 9.46 -1.89
N ALA A 32 0.64 8.67 -1.61
CA ALA A 32 0.50 7.42 -0.87
C ALA A 32 -0.04 7.66 0.55
N ARG A 33 0.50 8.68 1.23
CA ARG A 33 0.02 9.09 2.55
C ARG A 33 -1.44 9.54 2.52
N ALA A 34 -1.86 10.28 1.50
CA ALA A 34 -3.25 10.74 1.38
C ALA A 34 -4.24 9.56 1.29
N ILE A 35 -3.89 8.51 0.54
CA ILE A 35 -4.74 7.32 0.39
C ILE A 35 -4.83 6.53 1.70
N ALA A 36 -3.70 6.30 2.37
CA ALA A 36 -3.70 5.66 3.69
C ALA A 36 -4.50 6.48 4.72
N THR A 37 -4.32 7.81 4.71
CA THR A 37 -5.07 8.72 5.59
C THR A 37 -6.57 8.64 5.32
N LEU A 38 -7.00 8.54 4.06
CA LEU A 38 -8.41 8.39 3.69
C LEU A 38 -9.03 7.12 4.28
N ALA A 39 -8.33 5.99 4.24
CA ALA A 39 -8.77 4.75 4.87
C ALA A 39 -8.90 4.87 6.40
N CYS A 40 -7.97 5.61 7.03
CA CYS A 40 -8.02 5.90 8.47
C CYS A 40 -9.22 6.78 8.86
N ILE A 41 -9.38 7.95 8.23
CA ILE A 41 -10.40 8.94 8.63
C ILE A 41 -11.83 8.49 8.35
N THR A 42 -12.01 7.55 7.41
CA THR A 42 -13.31 6.95 7.09
C THR A 42 -13.67 5.80 8.03
N GLY A 43 -12.73 5.36 8.88
CA GLY A 43 -12.95 4.30 9.86
C GLY A 43 -13.14 2.92 9.24
N ASN A 44 -12.52 2.67 8.08
CA ASN A 44 -12.63 1.38 7.40
C ASN A 44 -11.61 0.35 7.89
N ILE A 45 -10.48 0.78 8.49
CA ILE A 45 -9.43 -0.14 8.95
C ILE A 45 -9.96 -1.10 10.01
N GLY A 46 -9.77 -2.40 9.77
CA GLY A 46 -10.17 -3.48 10.68
C GLY A 46 -11.55 -4.07 10.41
N ILE A 47 -12.28 -3.56 9.42
CA ILE A 47 -13.56 -4.15 8.97
C ILE A 47 -13.28 -5.22 7.90
N GLU A 48 -13.98 -6.35 7.96
CA GLU A 48 -13.86 -7.40 6.95
C GLU A 48 -14.22 -6.86 5.54
N GLY A 49 -13.42 -7.23 4.53
CA GLY A 49 -13.58 -6.74 3.16
C GLY A 49 -13.01 -5.33 2.91
N THR A 50 -12.24 -4.77 3.83
CA THR A 50 -11.56 -3.47 3.67
C THR A 50 -10.03 -3.61 3.62
N ASN A 51 -9.34 -2.47 3.51
CA ASN A 51 -7.88 -2.39 3.45
C ASN A 51 -7.39 -1.06 4.08
N THR A 52 -6.09 -0.97 4.35
CA THR A 52 -5.40 0.19 4.93
C THR A 52 -4.99 1.26 3.91
N GLY A 53 -5.40 1.10 2.63
CA GLY A 53 -4.87 1.90 1.53
C GLY A 53 -3.58 1.33 0.91
N CYS A 54 -2.95 0.34 1.55
CA CYS A 54 -1.78 -0.34 1.01
C CYS A 54 -2.15 -1.25 -0.17
N ARG A 55 -1.23 -1.46 -1.12
CA ARG A 55 -1.45 -2.40 -2.22
C ARG A 55 -1.62 -3.83 -1.71
N THR A 56 -2.66 -4.52 -2.15
CA THR A 56 -2.85 -5.96 -1.91
C THR A 56 -1.68 -6.73 -2.52
N GLY A 57 -1.08 -7.61 -1.74
CA GLY A 57 0.07 -8.42 -2.15
C GLY A 57 1.44 -7.72 -2.07
N SER A 58 1.58 -6.60 -1.36
CA SER A 58 2.92 -6.04 -1.05
C SER A 58 3.59 -6.68 0.18
N SER A 59 2.82 -7.35 1.04
CA SER A 59 3.25 -7.72 2.40
C SER A 59 3.52 -9.20 2.66
N LYS A 60 3.54 -10.07 1.65
CA LYS A 60 3.98 -11.46 1.83
C LYS A 60 4.82 -11.86 0.65
N THR A 61 6.12 -11.95 0.87
CA THR A 61 7.09 -12.63 0.00
C THR A 61 6.95 -12.22 -1.46
N TYR A 62 7.73 -11.22 -1.89
CA TYR A 62 8.12 -11.25 -3.30
C TYR A 62 8.66 -12.66 -3.54
N ASP A 63 8.12 -13.37 -4.52
CA ASP A 63 8.69 -14.61 -5.02
C ASP A 63 9.96 -14.27 -5.80
N ILE A 64 10.84 -13.48 -5.17
CA ILE A 64 12.22 -13.36 -5.58
C ILE A 64 12.80 -14.73 -5.32
N MET A 65 12.72 -15.57 -6.34
CA MET A 65 13.51 -16.78 -6.42
C MET A 65 14.92 -16.38 -5.98
N GLY A 66 15.40 -17.02 -4.90
CA GLY A 66 16.75 -16.78 -4.40
C GLY A 66 17.75 -16.95 -5.55
N MET A 67 18.94 -16.36 -5.42
CA MET A 67 19.96 -16.59 -6.44
C MET A 67 20.11 -18.09 -6.70
N PRO A 68 20.13 -18.54 -7.96
CA PRO A 68 20.23 -19.96 -8.30
C PRO A 68 21.58 -20.58 -7.88
N PHE A 69 22.49 -19.77 -7.34
CA PHE A 69 23.79 -20.14 -6.82
C PHE A 69 24.11 -19.33 -5.55
N LYS A 70 25.01 -19.87 -4.72
CA LYS A 70 25.51 -19.20 -3.52
C LYS A 70 26.29 -17.95 -3.91
N ASN A 71 26.05 -16.80 -3.24
CA ASN A 71 26.79 -15.56 -3.48
C ASN A 71 28.31 -15.83 -3.38
N PRO A 72 29.09 -15.63 -4.46
CA PRO A 72 30.53 -15.85 -4.45
C PRO A 72 31.28 -14.77 -3.64
N ILE A 73 30.66 -13.61 -3.43
CA ILE A 73 31.22 -12.51 -2.65
C ILE A 73 30.86 -12.71 -1.18
N LYS A 74 31.89 -12.79 -0.33
CA LYS A 74 31.74 -13.00 1.13
C LYS A 74 31.66 -11.69 1.90
N ASP A 75 31.90 -10.57 1.23
CA ASP A 75 31.87 -9.25 1.85
C ASP A 75 30.44 -8.88 2.23
N SER A 76 30.29 -8.30 3.42
CA SER A 76 29.04 -7.73 3.89
C SER A 76 29.17 -6.22 3.91
N ILE A 77 28.12 -5.51 3.51
CA ILE A 77 28.06 -4.06 3.75
C ILE A 77 27.91 -3.88 5.27
N PRO A 78 28.81 -3.16 5.94
CA PRO A 78 28.68 -2.91 7.37
C PRO A 78 27.44 -2.06 7.65
N CYS A 79 26.72 -2.43 8.70
CA CYS A 79 25.57 -1.71 9.24
C CYS A 79 26.02 -0.46 9.99
#